data_AF-A0A9D4XC84-F1
#
_entry.id   AF-A0A9D4XC84-F1
#
_cell.length_a   1.000
_cell.length_b   1.000
_cell.length_c   1.000
_cell.angle_alpha   90.00
_cell.angle_beta   90.00
_cell.angle_gamma   90.00
#
_symmetry.space_group_name_H-M   'P 1'
#
loop_
_entity.id
_entity.type
_entity.pdbx_description
1 polymer ?
#
loop_
_entity_poly.entity_id
_entity_poly.type
_entity_poly.pdbx_seq_one_letter_code
_entity_poly.pdbx_strand_id
1 'polypeptide(L)'
;MPTIFLLFLISGVFRYSSAEQGFCSAPSALNTESKSKPLYSKVYESTLSPLDLQNLPGFTRSVYKRDHALISPESHVYGPLPEWINTLGSYVISPEMGSHFVMYLAKLKGTTMVSAYRCHYILQAHLHTVP
;
A
#
# COMPACT_ATOMS: atom_id res chain seq x y z
N MET A 1 -33.26 -23.65 -41.64
CA MET A 1 -33.47 -22.55 -40.68
C MET A 1 -33.49 -23.09 -39.24
N PRO A 2 -32.33 -23.33 -38.60
CA PRO A 2 -32.32 -23.35 -37.13
C PRO A 2 -31.07 -22.72 -36.47
N THR A 3 -30.21 -22.00 -37.21
CA THR A 3 -28.89 -21.56 -36.70
C THR A 3 -28.87 -20.18 -36.05
N ILE A 4 -29.96 -19.39 -36.14
CA ILE A 4 -30.00 -18.01 -35.62
C ILE A 4 -30.46 -17.97 -34.15
N PHE A 5 -31.17 -18.98 -33.66
CA PHE A 5 -31.75 -18.96 -32.30
C PHE A 5 -30.71 -19.19 -31.19
N LEU A 6 -29.51 -19.71 -31.52
CA LEU A 6 -28.47 -20.00 -30.53
C LEU A 6 -27.61 -18.77 -30.16
N LEU A 7 -27.61 -17.73 -30.98
CA LEU A 7 -26.81 -16.51 -30.76
C LEU A 7 -27.43 -15.54 -29.74
N PHE A 8 -28.71 -15.70 -29.41
CA PHE A 8 -29.39 -14.84 -28.42
C PHE A 8 -29.25 -15.30 -26.97
N LEU A 9 -28.77 -16.52 -26.72
CA LEU A 9 -28.59 -17.04 -25.36
C LEU A 9 -27.29 -16.59 -24.68
N ILE A 10 -26.36 -15.97 -25.43
CA ILE A 10 -25.05 -15.52 -24.92
C ILE A 10 -24.99 -14.02 -24.64
N SER A 11 -26.06 -13.25 -24.92
CA SER A 11 -26.06 -11.79 -24.73
C SER A 11 -26.56 -11.32 -23.35
N GLY A 12 -26.79 -12.23 -22.41
CA GLY A 12 -27.57 -11.93 -21.20
C GLY A 12 -26.86 -12.23 -19.89
N VAL A 13 -25.78 -11.52 -19.57
CA VAL A 13 -25.46 -10.93 -18.23
C VAL A 13 -24.00 -10.47 -18.19
N PHE A 14 -23.66 -9.39 -18.90
CA PHE A 14 -22.48 -8.61 -18.55
C PHE A 14 -22.86 -7.71 -17.38
N ARG A 15 -22.65 -8.20 -16.15
CA ARG A 15 -22.78 -7.38 -14.94
C ARG A 15 -21.59 -6.41 -14.94
N TYR A 16 -21.82 -5.18 -15.40
CA TYR A 16 -20.88 -4.09 -15.16
C TYR A 16 -20.87 -3.80 -13.66
N SER A 17 -19.83 -4.24 -12.96
CA SER A 17 -19.60 -3.89 -11.57
C SER A 17 -18.92 -2.52 -11.54
N SER A 18 -19.71 -1.46 -11.37
CA SER A 18 -19.18 -0.16 -10.97
C SER A 18 -18.79 -0.26 -9.49
N ALA A 19 -17.51 -0.52 -9.21
CA ALA A 19 -16.99 -0.29 -7.87
C ALA A 19 -16.94 1.22 -7.66
N GLU A 20 -17.84 1.76 -6.83
CA GLU A 20 -17.64 3.10 -6.28
C GLU A 20 -16.27 3.12 -5.62
N GLN A 21 -15.41 4.04 -6.06
CA GLN A 21 -14.12 4.29 -5.44
C GLN A 21 -14.36 4.99 -4.10
N GLY A 22 -14.83 4.21 -3.12
CA GLY A 22 -14.87 4.61 -1.74
C GLY A 22 -13.43 4.66 -1.23
N PHE A 23 -12.86 5.85 -1.14
CA PHE A 23 -11.69 6.05 -0.30
C PHE A 23 -12.09 5.70 1.13
N CYS A 24 -11.52 4.62 1.69
CA CYS A 24 -11.55 4.38 3.13
C CYS A 24 -10.66 5.45 3.79
N SER A 25 -11.21 6.65 3.99
CA SER A 25 -10.55 7.72 4.72
C SER A 25 -10.35 7.27 6.17
N ALA A 26 -9.09 7.12 6.59
CA ALA A 26 -8.77 7.00 8.01
C ALA A 26 -9.26 8.27 8.74
N PRO A 27 -9.68 8.18 10.02
CA PRO A 27 -10.08 9.35 10.78
C PRO A 27 -8.95 10.39 10.77
N SER A 28 -9.23 11.58 10.24
CA SER A 28 -8.31 12.71 10.32
C SER A 28 -8.15 13.09 11.78
N ALA A 29 -6.95 12.91 12.33
CA ALA A 29 -6.58 13.40 13.64
C ALA A 29 -6.55 14.93 13.62
N LEU A 30 -7.72 15.55 13.82
CA LEU A 30 -7.85 16.98 14.04
C LEU A 30 -8.47 17.21 15.42
N ASN A 31 -7.79 18.07 16.17
CA ASN A 31 -8.16 18.71 17.44
C ASN A 31 -7.73 17.99 18.72
N THR A 32 -6.53 18.32 19.20
CA THR A 32 -6.32 19.09 20.45
C THR A 32 -4.82 19.32 20.61
N GLU A 33 -4.41 20.58 20.75
CA GLU A 33 -3.05 20.97 21.11
C GLU A 33 -2.55 20.18 22.33
N SER A 34 -1.64 19.26 22.11
CA SER A 34 -0.66 18.80 23.08
C SER A 34 0.42 18.07 22.29
N LYS A 35 1.65 18.01 22.82
CA LYS A 35 2.83 17.26 22.35
C LYS A 35 2.60 15.73 22.16
N SER A 36 1.42 15.30 21.75
CA SER A 36 1.08 13.92 21.50
C SER A 36 1.61 13.50 20.13
N LYS A 37 2.30 12.36 20.11
CA LYS A 37 2.80 11.78 18.87
C LYS A 37 1.61 11.50 17.93
N PRO A 38 1.74 11.70 16.61
CA PRO A 38 0.64 11.48 15.69
C PRO A 38 0.17 10.02 15.75
N LEU A 39 -1.09 9.80 15.38
CA LEU A 39 -1.68 8.47 15.29
C LEU A 39 -0.83 7.62 14.32
N TYR A 40 -0.44 6.41 14.75
CA TYR A 40 0.50 5.52 14.05
C TYR A 40 2.00 5.91 14.09
N SER A 41 2.42 6.78 15.02
CA SER A 41 3.83 7.18 15.14
C SER A 41 4.83 6.03 15.15
N LYS A 42 4.50 4.94 15.86
CA LYS A 42 5.36 3.76 15.98
C LYS A 42 5.56 2.97 14.68
N VAL A 43 4.72 3.19 13.67
CA VAL A 43 4.83 2.49 12.37
C VAL A 43 6.01 3.06 11.56
N TYR A 44 6.24 4.37 11.64
CA TYR A 44 7.35 5.03 10.95
C TYR A 44 8.53 5.35 11.87
N GLU A 45 8.29 5.60 13.17
CA GLU A 45 9.29 5.68 14.25
C GLU A 45 9.24 4.40 15.11
N SER A 46 9.72 3.29 14.54
CA SER A 46 9.80 2.03 15.26
C SER A 46 10.75 2.13 16.46
N THR A 47 10.40 1.48 17.58
CA THR A 47 11.26 1.42 18.79
C THR A 47 12.65 0.84 18.51
N LEU A 48 12.76 -0.04 17.51
CA LEU A 48 14.03 -0.55 16.99
C LEU A 48 14.12 -0.17 15.51
N SER A 49 14.89 0.86 15.21
CA SER A 49 15.05 1.41 13.87
C SER A 49 16.15 0.68 13.09
N PRO A 50 16.13 0.75 11.74
CA PRO A 50 17.24 0.21 10.92
C PRO A 50 18.60 0.83 11.26
N LEU A 51 18.64 2.08 11.74
CA LEU A 51 19.87 2.77 12.14
C LEU A 51 20.49 2.12 13.38
N ASP A 52 19.67 1.61 14.30
CA ASP A 52 20.17 0.93 15.51
C ASP A 52 20.91 -0.38 15.18
N LEU A 53 20.71 -0.91 13.98
CA LEU A 53 21.28 -2.18 13.50
C LEU A 53 22.50 -1.98 12.57
N GLN A 54 22.94 -0.75 12.32
CA GLN A 54 24.00 -0.44 11.36
C GLN A 54 25.34 -1.15 11.64
N ASN A 55 25.60 -1.49 12.91
CA ASN A 55 26.84 -2.13 13.36
C ASN A 55 26.75 -3.66 13.42
N LEU A 56 25.63 -4.25 12.99
CA LEU A 56 25.38 -5.69 12.99
C LEU A 56 25.30 -6.19 11.54
N PRO A 57 26.43 -6.51 10.88
CA PRO A 57 26.43 -6.87 9.47
C PRO A 57 25.60 -8.13 9.21
N GLY A 58 24.66 -8.02 8.27
CA GLY A 58 23.77 -9.12 7.89
C GLY A 58 22.64 -9.42 8.89
N PHE A 59 22.52 -8.66 9.97
CA PHE A 59 21.43 -8.84 10.92
C PHE A 59 20.10 -8.32 10.34
N THR A 60 19.07 -9.16 10.38
CA THR A 60 17.69 -8.78 10.06
C THR A 60 16.72 -9.61 10.90
N ARG A 61 15.60 -9.00 11.30
CA ARG A 61 14.47 -9.71 11.92
C ARG A 61 13.50 -10.28 10.88
N SER A 62 13.71 -9.99 9.60
CA SER A 62 12.87 -10.51 8.54
C SER A 62 13.10 -12.01 8.33
N VAL A 63 12.00 -12.73 8.13
CA VAL A 63 12.00 -14.17 7.90
C VAL A 63 11.00 -14.48 6.79
N TYR A 64 11.43 -15.17 5.75
CA TYR A 64 10.57 -15.69 4.70
C TYR A 64 10.51 -17.22 4.80
N LYS A 65 9.30 -17.77 4.95
CA LYS A 65 9.01 -19.20 4.97
C LYS A 65 7.90 -19.50 3.95
N ARG A 66 7.62 -20.79 3.77
CA ARG A 66 6.67 -21.29 2.78
C ARG A 66 5.23 -20.81 3.00
N ASP A 67 4.83 -20.68 4.25
CA ASP A 67 3.44 -20.45 4.68
C ASP A 67 3.26 -19.11 5.40
N HIS A 68 4.35 -18.38 5.69
CA HIS A 68 4.30 -17.07 6.30
C HIS A 68 5.57 -16.27 6.02
N ALA A 69 5.45 -14.95 6.19
CA ALA A 69 6.57 -14.04 6.17
C ALA A 69 6.46 -13.03 7.32
N LEU A 70 7.60 -12.73 7.93
CA LEU A 70 7.79 -11.58 8.80
C LEU A 70 8.70 -10.60 8.06
N ILE A 71 8.20 -9.40 7.76
CA ILE A 71 8.95 -8.39 7.02
C ILE A 71 9.10 -7.18 7.94
N SER A 72 10.34 -6.91 8.34
CA SER A 72 10.71 -5.87 9.29
C SER A 72 11.18 -4.58 8.59
N PRO A 73 11.14 -3.42 9.28
CA PRO A 73 11.49 -2.13 8.69
C PRO A 73 12.86 -2.05 8.01
N GLU A 74 13.86 -2.76 8.53
CA GLU A 74 15.22 -2.79 7.99
C GLU A 74 15.36 -3.54 6.66
N SER A 75 14.37 -4.34 6.27
CA SER A 75 14.39 -5.12 5.01
C SER A 75 13.52 -4.54 3.90
N HIS A 76 12.93 -3.36 4.10
CA HIS A 76 12.20 -2.67 3.04
C HIS A 76 13.14 -2.19 1.93
N VAL A 77 12.82 -2.54 0.68
CA VAL A 77 13.57 -2.10 -0.49
C VAL A 77 12.74 -1.06 -1.23
N TYR A 78 13.18 0.19 -1.18
CA TYR A 78 12.47 1.30 -1.83
C TYR A 78 13.01 1.53 -3.24
N GLY A 79 12.11 1.51 -4.22
CA GLY A 79 12.38 1.89 -5.61
C GLY A 79 11.25 2.73 -6.19
N PRO A 80 11.40 3.28 -7.41
CA PRO A 80 10.32 4.00 -8.08
C PRO A 80 9.13 3.06 -8.32
N LEU A 81 7.92 3.49 -7.97
CA LEU A 81 6.70 2.75 -8.31
C LEU A 81 6.34 3.01 -9.78
N PRO A 82 6.15 1.95 -10.60
CA PRO A 82 5.72 2.12 -11.99
C PRO A 82 4.42 2.93 -12.07
N GLU A 83 4.34 3.86 -13.02
CA GLU A 83 3.18 4.72 -13.28
C GLU A 83 2.86 5.74 -12.17
N TRP A 84 3.69 5.84 -11.13
CA TRP A 84 3.53 6.85 -10.08
C TRP A 84 4.60 7.93 -10.21
N ILE A 85 4.21 9.18 -9.97
CA ILE A 85 5.13 10.32 -10.03
C ILE A 85 5.64 10.64 -8.63
N ASN A 86 6.94 10.87 -8.50
CA ASN A 86 7.61 11.27 -7.24
C ASN A 86 7.29 10.36 -6.03
N THR A 87 7.14 9.05 -6.29
CA THR A 87 6.79 8.09 -5.24
C THR A 87 7.79 6.93 -5.22
N LEU A 88 8.33 6.66 -4.03
CA LEU A 88 9.09 5.44 -3.78
C LEU A 88 8.19 4.40 -3.15
N GLY A 89 8.25 3.16 -3.62
CA GLY A 89 7.51 2.04 -3.04
C GLY A 89 8.41 0.88 -2.64
N SER A 90 7.95 0.14 -1.65
CA SER A 90 8.51 -1.16 -1.24
C SER A 90 7.39 -2.19 -1.28
N TYR A 91 7.50 -3.18 -2.16
CA TYR A 91 6.59 -4.33 -2.17
C TYR A 91 6.90 -5.21 -0.96
N VAL A 92 5.88 -5.52 -0.15
CA VAL A 92 6.01 -6.41 1.02
C VAL A 92 5.29 -7.73 0.80
N ILE A 93 4.20 -7.77 0.03
CA ILE A 93 3.54 -9.03 -0.36
C ILE A 93 3.26 -8.99 -1.86
N SER A 94 3.54 -10.10 -2.54
CA SER A 94 3.30 -10.25 -3.97
C SER A 94 2.84 -11.69 -4.33
N PRO A 95 2.30 -11.91 -5.53
CA PRO A 95 1.83 -13.24 -5.95
C PRO A 95 2.92 -14.31 -6.00
N GLU A 96 4.19 -13.92 -6.17
CA GLU A 96 5.34 -14.83 -6.13
C GLU A 96 5.51 -15.50 -4.75
N MET A 97 4.89 -14.94 -3.71
CA MET A 97 4.80 -15.53 -2.37
C MET A 97 3.60 -16.47 -2.18
N GLY A 98 2.82 -16.74 -3.24
CA GLY A 98 1.60 -17.55 -3.18
C GLY A 98 0.35 -16.77 -2.74
N SER A 99 0.41 -15.44 -2.72
CA SER A 99 -0.74 -14.59 -2.38
C SER A 99 -1.58 -14.21 -3.61
N HIS A 100 -2.84 -13.82 -3.40
CA HIS A 100 -3.73 -13.34 -4.47
C HIS A 100 -3.91 -11.81 -4.43
N PHE A 101 -3.02 -11.11 -3.74
CA PHE A 101 -3.05 -9.66 -3.59
C PHE A 101 -1.62 -9.10 -3.56
N VAL A 102 -1.50 -7.79 -3.72
CA VAL A 102 -0.23 -7.08 -3.59
C VAL A 102 -0.35 -6.13 -2.41
N MET A 103 0.65 -6.12 -1.53
CA MET A 103 0.79 -5.13 -0.47
C MET A 103 2.12 -4.39 -0.64
N TYR A 104 2.08 -3.07 -0.53
CA TYR A 104 3.26 -2.22 -0.65
C TYR A 104 3.17 -1.04 0.29
N LEU A 105 4.33 -0.52 0.69
CA LEU A 105 4.47 0.76 1.38
C LEU A 105 4.86 1.81 0.36
N ALA A 106 4.15 2.94 0.34
CA ALA A 106 4.43 4.05 -0.58
C ALA A 106 4.86 5.29 0.21
N LYS A 107 5.99 5.88 -0.19
CA LYS A 107 6.51 7.16 0.27
C LYS A 107 6.28 8.20 -0.82
N LEU A 108 5.28 9.04 -0.62
CA LEU A 108 4.92 10.11 -1.53
C LEU A 108 5.75 11.35 -1.20
N LYS A 109 6.30 12.03 -2.22
CA LYS A 109 7.08 13.26 -2.05
C LYS A 109 6.53 14.39 -2.92
N GLY A 110 6.06 15.47 -2.28
CA GLY A 110 5.53 16.64 -2.99
C GLY A 110 4.28 16.33 -3.80
N THR A 111 4.14 16.96 -4.97
CA THR A 111 3.06 16.67 -5.91
C THR A 111 3.28 15.28 -6.52
N THR A 112 2.30 14.40 -6.30
CA THR A 112 2.34 13.00 -6.71
C THR A 112 1.09 12.64 -7.52
N MET A 113 1.25 11.69 -8.44
CA MET A 113 0.13 11.05 -9.13
C MET A 113 0.11 9.57 -8.74
N VAL A 114 -1.08 9.08 -8.45
CA VAL A 114 -1.34 7.77 -7.85
C VAL A 114 -2.17 6.95 -8.85
N SER A 115 -1.82 5.68 -9.06
CA SER A 115 -2.57 4.80 -9.96
C SER A 115 -3.98 4.48 -9.43
N ALA A 116 -4.98 4.52 -10.30
CA ALA A 116 -6.37 4.20 -9.97
C ALA A 116 -6.58 2.68 -9.74
N TYR A 117 -7.68 2.30 -9.09
CA TYR A 117 -8.07 0.90 -8.81
C TYR A 117 -7.22 0.17 -7.77
N ARG A 118 -6.71 0.88 -6.76
CA ARG A 118 -5.99 0.32 -5.61
C ARG A 118 -6.61 0.81 -4.31
N CYS A 119 -6.59 -0.04 -3.28
CA CYS A 119 -6.94 0.38 -1.92
C CYS A 119 -5.71 1.01 -1.27
N HIS A 120 -5.88 2.21 -0.72
CA HIS A 120 -4.82 2.95 -0.04
C HIS A 120 -5.22 3.20 1.41
N TYR A 121 -4.28 2.97 2.32
CA TYR A 121 -4.43 3.32 3.73
C TYR A 121 -3.37 4.34 4.11
N ILE A 122 -3.79 5.49 4.65
CA ILE A 122 -2.90 6.60 5.00
C ILE A 122 -2.35 6.36 6.41
N LEU A 123 -1.05 6.07 6.49
CA LEU A 123 -0.34 5.86 7.76
C LEU A 123 0.22 7.17 8.33
N GLN A 124 0.55 8.12 7.45
CA GLN A 124 1.07 9.43 7.80
C GLN A 124 0.70 10.42 6.69
N ALA A 125 0.19 11.58 7.08
CA ALA A 125 -0.01 12.71 6.20
C ALA A 125 0.61 13.95 6.85
N HIS A 126 1.41 14.68 6.08
CA HIS A 126 1.84 16.01 6.46
C HIS A 126 1.37 16.96 5.36
N LEU A 127 0.27 17.67 5.63
CA LEU A 127 -0.15 18.77 4.77
C LEU A 127 0.87 19.89 4.98
N HIS A 128 1.64 20.21 3.94
CA HIS A 128 2.26 21.53 3.89
C HIS A 128 1.13 22.51 3.59
N THR A 129 0.67 23.23 4.61
CA THR A 129 -0.09 24.45 4.41
C THR A 129 0.83 25.43 3.70
N VAL A 130 0.52 25.76 2.45
CA VAL A 130 1.15 26.88 1.73
C VAL A 130 0.85 28.15 2.56
N PRO A 131 1.85 28.99 2.85
CA PRO A 131 1.64 30.24 3.60
C PRO A 131 0.72 31.22 2.88
#